data_AF-A0A3T0KRH1-F1
#
_entry.id   AF-A0A3T0KRH1-F1
#
_cell.length_a   1.000
_cell.length_b   1.000
_cell.length_c   1.000
_cell.angle_alpha   90.00
_cell.angle_beta   90.00
_cell.angle_gamma   90.00
#
_symmetry.space_group_name_H-M   'P 1'
#
loop_
_entity.id
_entity.type
_entity.pdbx_description
1 polymer ?
#
loop_
_entity_poly.entity_id
_entity_poly.type
_entity_poly.pdbx_seq_one_letter_code
_entity_poly.pdbx_strand_id
1 'polypeptide(L)'
;MIMEKVFHFTGLDVTHEVAQMLAFDVFILNEDRHTNNILFLFNPQTESWQLAPILDHGLSLLPDVRDYPLSKPIDILTRQVKSKPFSSSLKNN
;
A
#
# COMPACT_ATOMS: atom_id res chain seq x y z
N MET A 1 -14.11 8.04 -5.11
CA MET A 1 -13.13 7.10 -4.52
C MET A 1 -11.83 7.10 -5.35
N ILE A 2 -10.66 6.72 -4.80
CA ILE A 2 -9.38 6.77 -5.56
C ILE A 2 -9.42 5.95 -6.87
N MET A 3 -10.08 4.79 -6.86
CA MET A 3 -10.22 3.92 -8.04
C MET A 3 -11.01 4.59 -9.17
N GLU A 4 -12.08 5.32 -8.85
CA GLU A 4 -12.87 6.05 -9.85
C GLU A 4 -12.03 7.13 -10.54
N LYS A 5 -11.15 7.81 -9.79
CA LYS A 5 -10.23 8.80 -10.37
C LYS A 5 -9.21 8.13 -11.28
N VAL A 6 -8.62 7.00 -10.85
CA VAL A 6 -7.70 6.22 -11.68
C VAL A 6 -8.38 5.80 -12.97
N PHE A 7 -9.59 5.23 -12.90
CA PHE A 7 -10.35 4.83 -14.07
C PHE A 7 -10.63 6.02 -15.01
N HIS A 8 -11.06 7.17 -14.48
CA HIS A 8 -11.33 8.36 -15.28
C HIS A 8 -10.09 8.90 -16.01
N PHE A 9 -8.91 8.86 -15.39
CA PHE A 9 -7.67 9.38 -16.01
C PHE A 9 -6.94 8.39 -16.90
N THR A 10 -7.06 7.09 -16.62
CA THR A 10 -6.21 6.06 -17.25
C THR A 10 -6.99 5.02 -18.05
N GLY A 11 -8.31 4.93 -17.86
CA GLY A 11 -9.16 3.87 -18.40
C GLY A 11 -9.01 2.52 -17.70
N LEU A 12 -8.17 2.42 -16.66
CA LEU A 12 -7.92 1.18 -15.94
C LEU A 12 -8.91 0.94 -14.80
N ASP A 13 -9.50 -0.25 -14.76
CA ASP A 13 -10.04 -0.80 -13.52
C ASP A 13 -8.91 -1.52 -12.78
N VAL A 14 -8.50 -0.95 -11.65
CA VAL A 14 -7.40 -1.48 -10.82
C VAL A 14 -7.89 -2.03 -9.48
N THR A 15 -9.19 -2.31 -9.37
CA THR A 15 -9.79 -2.75 -8.11
C THR A 15 -9.13 -4.01 -7.57
N HIS A 16 -8.84 -4.98 -8.45
CA HIS A 16 -8.23 -6.25 -8.06
C HIS A 16 -6.76 -6.08 -7.69
N GLU A 17 -6.00 -5.37 -8.52
CA GLU A 17 -4.56 -5.16 -8.37
C GLU A 17 -4.25 -4.34 -7.12
N VAL A 18 -5.06 -3.32 -6.83
CA VAL A 18 -4.93 -2.58 -5.58
C VAL A 18 -5.32 -3.46 -4.38
N ALA A 19 -6.36 -4.28 -4.47
CA ALA A 19 -6.69 -5.21 -3.38
C ALA A 19 -5.54 -6.19 -3.11
N GLN A 20 -4.88 -6.72 -4.15
CA GLN A 20 -3.70 -7.56 -4.02
C GLN A 20 -2.51 -6.82 -3.41
N MET A 21 -2.23 -5.59 -3.85
CA MET A 21 -1.19 -4.74 -3.27
C MET A 21 -1.42 -4.49 -1.79
N LEU A 22 -2.66 -4.18 -1.38
CA LEU A 22 -3.02 -3.97 0.02
C LEU A 22 -2.94 -5.25 0.85
N ALA A 23 -3.33 -6.39 0.29
CA ALA A 23 -3.13 -7.68 0.96
C ALA A 23 -1.63 -7.96 1.16
N PHE A 24 -0.81 -7.69 0.14
CA PHE A 24 0.64 -7.81 0.22
C PHE A 24 1.25 -6.89 1.29
N ASP A 25 0.81 -5.62 1.36
CA ASP A 25 1.23 -4.68 2.39
C ASP A 25 1.01 -5.21 3.81
N VAL A 26 -0.13 -5.86 4.06
CA VAL A 26 -0.43 -6.48 5.35
C VAL A 26 0.54 -7.62 5.64
N PHE A 27 0.85 -8.47 4.65
CA PHE A 27 1.79 -9.57 4.82
C PHE A 27 3.19 -9.11 5.18
N ILE A 28 3.66 -8.01 4.57
CA ILE A 28 5.01 -7.50 4.79
C ILE A 28 5.07 -6.39 5.85
N LEU A 29 3.95 -6.07 6.49
CA LEU A 29 3.86 -5.02 7.51
C LEU A 29 4.33 -3.64 6.99
N ASN A 30 3.91 -3.28 5.78
CA ASN A 30 4.24 -1.98 5.20
C ASN A 30 3.52 -0.84 5.95
N GLU A 31 4.27 -0.04 6.71
CA GLU A 31 3.72 1.06 7.50
C GLU A 31 3.57 2.38 6.72
N ASP A 32 4.17 2.46 5.52
CA ASP A 32 4.24 3.68 4.72
C ASP A 32 3.49 3.59 3.39
N ARG A 33 2.50 2.70 3.30
CA ARG A 33 1.55 2.78 2.19
C ARG A 33 0.77 4.09 2.31
N HIS A 34 0.90 4.96 1.33
CA HIS A 34 0.04 6.13 1.13
C HIS A 34 -0.20 6.37 -0.35
N THR A 35 -1.16 7.23 -0.70
CA THR A 35 -1.56 7.43 -2.11
C THR A 35 -0.40 7.86 -3.02
N ASN A 36 0.60 8.58 -2.49
CA ASN A 36 1.79 8.97 -3.25
C ASN A 36 2.75 7.80 -3.54
N ASN A 37 2.63 6.69 -2.80
CA ASN A 37 3.41 5.46 -3.00
C ASN A 37 2.64 4.44 -3.84
N ILE A 38 1.60 4.86 -4.56
CA ILE A 38 0.89 4.06 -5.55
C ILE A 38 1.25 4.63 -6.91
N LEU A 39 2.05 3.88 -7.68
CA LEU A 39 2.56 4.34 -8.98
C LEU A 39 1.89 3.60 -10.12
N PHE A 40 1.68 4.33 -11.21
CA PHE A 40 1.25 3.80 -12.49
C PHE A 40 2.34 4.06 -13.54
N LEU A 41 2.62 3.06 -14.35
CA LEU A 41 3.56 3.16 -15.46
C LEU A 41 2.77 3.35 -16.75
N PHE A 42 3.18 4.33 -17.55
CA PHE A 42 2.63 4.53 -18.89
C PHE A 42 3.56 3.88 -19.92
N ASN A 43 3.01 3.02 -20.77
CA ASN A 43 3.71 2.49 -21.92
C ASN A 43 3.37 3.35 -23.15
N PRO A 44 4.33 4.13 -23.69
CA PRO A 44 4.07 5.00 -24.85
C PRO A 44 3.91 4.23 -26.17
N GLN A 45 4.34 2.97 -26.25
CA GLN A 45 4.19 2.17 -27.47
C GLN A 45 2.79 1.58 -27.61
N THR A 46 2.18 1.18 -26.50
CA THR A 46 0.83 0.60 -26.45
C THR A 46 -0.22 1.60 -25.96
N GLU A 47 0.21 2.83 -25.63
CA GLU A 47 -0.61 3.90 -25.05
C GLU A 47 -1.43 3.45 -23.82
N SER A 48 -0.87 2.53 -23.04
CA SER A 48 -1.57 1.89 -21.93
C SER A 48 -0.90 2.16 -20.59
N TRP A 49 -1.73 2.38 -19.57
CA TRP A 49 -1.28 2.44 -18.18
C TRP A 49 -1.20 1.03 -17.57
N GLN A 50 -0.39 0.86 -16.54
CA GLN A 50 -0.40 -0.33 -15.67
C GLN A 50 -0.05 0.08 -14.23
N LEU A 51 -0.62 -0.60 -13.23
CA LEU A 51 -0.21 -0.41 -11.84
C LEU A 51 1.21 -0.98 -11.63
N ALA A 52 2.05 -0.29 -10.86
CA ALA A 52 3.29 -0.85 -10.32
C ALA A 52 3.05 -1.30 -8.87
N PRO A 53 2.63 -2.57 -8.64
CA PRO A 53 2.20 -3.04 -7.32
C PRO A 53 3.34 -3.14 -6.30
N ILE A 54 4.59 -3.28 -6.76
CA ILE A 54 5.77 -3.39 -5.89
C ILE A 54 6.64 -2.14 -6.07
N LEU A 55 6.35 -1.11 -5.29
CA LEU A 55 7.16 0.12 -5.23
C LEU A 55 7.17 0.69 -3.81
N ASP A 56 8.33 1.22 -3.41
CA ASP A 56 8.56 1.97 -2.17
C ASP A 56 8.10 1.24 -0.88
N HIS A 57 8.59 0.01 -0.72
CA HIS A 57 8.33 -0.85 0.44
C HIS A 57 9.48 -0.81 1.46
N GLY A 58 10.36 0.20 1.40
CA GLY A 58 11.55 0.27 2.24
C GLY A 58 11.25 0.33 3.75
N LEU A 59 10.05 0.81 4.12
CA LEU A 59 9.54 0.85 5.49
C LEU A 59 8.67 -0.37 5.84
N SER A 60 8.97 -1.54 5.27
CA SER A 60 8.30 -2.81 5.57
C SER A 60 9.17 -3.70 6.45
N LEU A 61 8.58 -4.75 7.03
CA LEU A 61 9.26 -5.79 7.81
C LEU A 61 9.96 -5.27 9.08
N LEU A 62 9.37 -4.27 9.74
CA LEU A 62 9.85 -3.70 11.01
C LEU A 62 11.31 -3.20 10.92
N PRO A 63 11.62 -2.27 10.01
CA PRO A 63 13.00 -1.98 9.63
C PRO A 63 13.75 -1.14 10.67
N ASP A 64 13.05 -0.34 11.49
CA ASP A 64 13.67 0.50 12.52
C ASP A 64 13.70 -0.19 13.88
N VAL A 65 14.89 -0.64 14.31
CA VAL A 65 15.09 -1.30 15.61
C VAL A 65 14.84 -0.39 16.82
N ARG A 66 14.76 0.93 16.63
CA ARG A 66 14.40 1.88 17.70
C ARG A 66 12.91 1.79 18.01
N ASP A 67 12.09 1.69 16.97
CA ASP A 67 10.63 1.55 17.08
C ASP A 67 10.22 0.08 17.30
N TYR A 68 11.04 -0.85 16.79
CA TYR A 68 10.84 -2.30 16.87
C TYR A 68 12.02 -3.01 17.57
N PRO A 69 12.14 -2.90 18.92
CA PRO A 69 13.25 -3.48 19.65
C PRO A 69 13.31 -5.00 19.53
N LEU A 70 14.50 -5.55 19.28
CA LEU A 70 14.75 -6.99 19.17
C LEU A 70 14.43 -7.80 20.44
N SER A 71 14.33 -7.11 21.59
CA SER A 71 13.96 -7.73 22.87
C SER A 71 12.47 -8.05 22.97
N LYS A 72 11.63 -7.51 22.08
CA LYS A 72 10.19 -7.75 22.07
C LYS A 72 9.82 -8.89 21.11
N PRO A 73 8.88 -9.77 21.50
CA PRO A 73 8.30 -10.76 20.60
C PRO A 73 7.68 -10.14 19.34
N ILE A 74 7.86 -10.79 18.19
CA ILE A 74 7.38 -10.33 16.88
C ILE A 74 5.86 -10.11 16.85
N ASP A 75 5.09 -10.97 17.52
CA ASP A 75 3.62 -10.91 17.61
C ASP A 75 3.12 -9.67 18.37
N ILE A 76 3.95 -9.09 19.23
CA ILE A 76 3.68 -7.81 19.91
C ILE A 76 4.07 -6.64 19.02
N LEU A 77 5.16 -6.77 18.24
CA LEU A 77 5.63 -5.73 17.35
C LEU A 77 4.69 -5.53 16.14
N THR A 78 4.17 -6.62 15.56
CA THR A 78 3.24 -6.56 14.42
C THR A 78 1.96 -5.78 14.73
N ARG A 79 1.48 -5.78 15.98
CA ARG A 79 0.29 -5.04 16.42
C ARG A 79 0.48 -3.51 16.45
N GLN A 80 1.72 -3.04 16.41
CA GLN A 80 2.05 -1.61 16.46
C GLN A 80 1.99 -0.98 15.07
N VAL A 81 2.14 -1.80 14.02
CA VAL A 81 2.11 -1.37 12.62
C VAL A 81 0.70 -0.88 12.28
N LYS A 82 0.61 0.35 11.76
CA LYS A 82 -0.64 0.95 11.29
C LYS A 82 -0.45 1.48 9.89
N SER A 83 -1.35 1.12 8.99
CA SER A 83 -1.38 1.71 7.65
C SER A 83 -1.84 3.17 7.73
N LYS A 84 -1.09 4.08 7.11
CA LYS A 84 -1.46 5.51 7.00
C LYS A 84 -2.69 5.87 6.16
N PRO A 85 -3.10 5.13 5.10
CA PRO A 85 -4.09 5.63 4.14
C PRO A 85 -5.53 5.21 4.47
N PHE A 86 -5.71 4.26 5.39
CA PHE A 86 -7.02 3.78 5.79
C PHE A 86 -7.32 4.18 7.22
N SER A 87 -8.50 4.78 7.42
CA SER A 87 -9.04 4.98 8.73
C SER A 87 -9.14 3.63 9.44
N SER A 88 -8.70 3.57 10.70
CA SER A 88 -8.98 2.44 11.60
C SER A 88 -10.45 2.38 12.05
N SER A 89 -11.24 3.38 11.68
CA SER A 89 -12.67 3.50 11.96
C SER A 89 -13.48 3.47 10.67
N LEU A 90 -14.44 2.54 10.60
CA LEU A 90 -15.52 2.56 9.62
C LEU A 90 -16.55 3.61 10.07
N LYS A 91 -16.34 4.88 9.71
CA LYS A 91 -17.42 5.87 9.79
C LYS A 91 -18.27 5.73 8.55
N ASN A 92 -19.45 5.12 8.70
CA ASN A 92 -20.48 5.12 7.68
C ASN A 92 -21.06 6.55 7.61
N ASN A 93 -20.74 7.28 6.54
CA ASN A 93 -21.49 8.46 6.13
C ASN A 93 -22.33 8.07 4.91
#